data_AF-A0A930VIE7-F1
#
_entry.id   AF-A0A930VIE7-F1
#
_cell.length_a   1.000
_cell.length_b   1.000
_cell.length_c   1.000
_cell.angle_alpha   90.00
_cell.angle_beta   90.00
_cell.angle_gamma   90.00
#
_symmetry.space_group_name_H-M   'P 1'
#
loop_
_entity.id
_entity.type
_entity.pdbx_description
1 polymer ?
#
loop_
_entity_poly.entity_id
_entity_poly.type
_entity_poly.pdbx_seq_one_letter_code
_entity_poly.pdbx_strand_id
1 'polypeptide(L)'
;MNRPDDDTTWREIVANYGEPVLQPEEPAPVVEPVAPELPEQPELEERPGAEERYVPPPPPPLPRVPKDRLAAWIGVLVSPVLLLIAALLRISIPSLAAWALVIAFLGGFGYLVANMPRGPRDPYDDGAVL
;
A
#
# COMPACT_ATOMS: atom_id res chain seq x y z
N MET A 1 -12.42 -32.37 -0.69
CA MET A 1 -11.92 -33.59 -1.35
C MET A 1 -10.58 -33.21 -1.97
N ASN A 2 -9.46 -33.50 -1.29
CA ASN A 2 -8.13 -33.40 -1.91
C ASN A 2 -8.09 -34.42 -3.04
N ARG A 3 -7.68 -34.00 -4.24
CA ARG A 3 -7.35 -35.00 -5.25
C ARG A 3 -6.01 -35.65 -4.83
N PRO A 4 -5.85 -36.96 -5.03
CA PRO A 4 -4.65 -37.69 -4.60
C PRO A 4 -3.35 -37.25 -5.31
N ASP A 5 -3.44 -36.42 -6.35
CA ASP A 5 -2.32 -35.81 -7.10
C ASP A 5 -1.76 -34.53 -6.45
N ASP A 6 -2.54 -33.81 -5.64
CA ASP A 6 -2.13 -32.57 -4.97
C ASP A 6 -0.99 -32.83 -3.97
N ASP A 7 -1.10 -33.89 -3.17
CA ASP A 7 -0.11 -34.25 -2.13
C ASP A 7 1.22 -34.74 -2.71
N THR A 8 1.21 -35.29 -3.93
CA THR A 8 2.42 -35.68 -4.67
C THR A 8 3.08 -34.47 -5.32
N THR A 9 2.28 -33.57 -5.91
CA THR A 9 2.77 -32.33 -6.54
C THR A 9 3.42 -31.41 -5.52
N TRP A 10 2.83 -31.27 -4.32
CA TRP A 10 3.41 -30.49 -3.23
C TRP A 10 4.72 -31.09 -2.71
N ARG A 11 4.80 -32.42 -2.59
CA ARG A 11 6.03 -33.11 -2.16
C ARG A 11 7.17 -32.90 -3.16
N GLU A 12 6.89 -32.91 -4.45
CA GLU A 12 7.88 -32.67 -5.50
C GLU A 12 8.40 -31.23 -5.47
N ILE A 13 7.51 -30.24 -5.31
CA ILE A 13 7.91 -28.82 -5.20
C ILE A 13 8.79 -28.59 -3.97
N VAL A 14 8.44 -29.16 -2.81
CA VAL A 14 9.21 -29.01 -1.57
C VAL A 14 10.56 -29.73 -1.65
N ALA A 15 10.59 -30.91 -2.27
CA ALA A 15 11.83 -31.67 -2.46
C ALA A 15 12.84 -30.94 -3.36
N ASN A 16 12.35 -30.15 -4.33
CA ASN A 16 13.19 -29.38 -5.25
C ASN A 16 13.39 -27.91 -4.81
N TYR A 17 12.84 -27.47 -3.67
CA TYR A 17 12.82 -26.07 -3.23
C TYR A 17 14.19 -25.52 -2.76
N GLY A 18 15.28 -26.25 -2.97
CA GLY A 18 16.61 -25.88 -2.51
C GLY A 18 17.73 -26.15 -3.51
N GLU A 19 17.44 -26.75 -4.67
CA GLU A 19 18.40 -26.86 -5.76
C GLU A 19 18.41 -25.53 -6.51
N PRO A 20 19.50 -24.75 -6.49
CA PRO A 20 19.62 -23.59 -7.34
C PRO A 20 19.53 -24.06 -8.79
N VAL A 21 18.49 -23.64 -9.51
CA VAL A 21 18.41 -23.85 -10.98
C VAL A 21 19.45 -23.01 -11.74
N LEU A 22 20.31 -22.30 -11.00
CA LEU A 22 21.52 -21.70 -11.50
C LEU A 22 22.44 -22.86 -11.89
N GLN A 23 22.53 -23.12 -13.19
CA GLN A 23 23.67 -23.83 -13.75
C GLN A 23 24.93 -23.28 -13.06
N PRO A 24 25.91 -24.12 -12.64
CA PRO A 24 27.19 -23.61 -12.22
C PRO A 24 27.62 -22.63 -13.29
N GLU A 25 27.77 -21.36 -12.92
CA GLU A 25 28.15 -20.32 -13.86
C GLU A 25 29.50 -20.78 -14.41
N GLU A 26 29.48 -21.39 -15.61
CA GLU A 26 30.67 -21.61 -16.39
C GLU A 26 31.35 -20.24 -16.37
N PRO A 27 32.59 -20.13 -15.87
CA PRO A 27 33.22 -18.83 -15.73
C PRO A 27 33.15 -18.20 -17.10
N ALA A 28 32.32 -17.15 -17.21
CA ALA A 28 32.10 -16.47 -18.46
C ALA A 28 33.49 -16.17 -19.02
N PRO A 29 33.73 -16.41 -20.33
CA PRO A 29 35.01 -16.05 -20.90
C PRO A 29 35.30 -14.62 -20.46
N VAL A 30 36.46 -14.39 -19.84
CA VAL A 30 36.87 -13.07 -19.39
C VAL A 30 36.98 -12.24 -20.65
N VAL A 31 35.88 -11.59 -21.02
CA VAL A 31 35.86 -10.54 -22.01
C VAL A 31 36.56 -9.40 -21.29
N GLU A 32 37.85 -9.23 -21.57
CA GLU A 32 38.53 -7.97 -21.29
C GLU A 32 37.59 -6.86 -21.76
N PRO A 33 37.26 -5.87 -20.92
CA PRO A 33 36.37 -4.81 -21.31
C PRO A 33 37.08 -4.02 -22.40
N VAL A 34 36.88 -4.41 -23.64
CA VAL A 34 37.05 -3.53 -24.79
C VAL A 34 36.00 -2.48 -24.55
N ALA A 35 36.44 -1.35 -23.98
CA ALA A 35 35.67 -0.13 -23.97
C ALA A 35 35.10 0.02 -25.38
N PRO A 36 33.77 -0.01 -25.55
CA PRO A 36 33.21 0.38 -26.83
C PRO A 36 33.76 1.76 -27.10
N GLU A 37 34.51 1.94 -28.19
CA GLU A 37 34.68 3.27 -28.77
C GLU A 37 33.26 3.71 -29.12
N LEU A 38 32.62 4.37 -28.16
CA LEU A 38 31.36 5.03 -28.37
C LEU A 38 31.64 5.97 -29.54
N PRO A 39 30.88 5.86 -30.66
CA PRO A 39 30.97 6.90 -31.68
C PRO A 39 30.81 8.23 -30.95
N GLU A 40 31.69 9.19 -31.23
CA GLU A 40 31.62 10.54 -30.67
C GLU A 40 30.15 10.92 -30.64
N GLN A 41 29.60 11.09 -29.43
CA GLN A 41 28.22 11.48 -29.28
C GLN A 41 28.07 12.71 -30.15
N PRO A 42 27.15 12.75 -31.14
CA PRO A 42 26.96 13.97 -31.89
C PRO A 42 26.76 15.05 -30.84
N GLU A 43 27.60 16.08 -30.86
CA GLU A 43 27.46 17.25 -29.99
C GLU A 43 25.98 17.57 -30.03
N LEU A 44 25.29 17.35 -28.92
CA LEU A 44 23.87 17.62 -28.81
C LEU A 44 23.80 19.12 -29.06
N GLU A 45 23.47 19.52 -30.30
CA GLU A 45 23.12 20.89 -30.61
C GLU A 45 22.12 21.27 -29.53
N GLU A 46 22.53 22.18 -28.65
CA GLU A 46 21.71 22.70 -27.58
C GLU A 46 20.43 23.21 -28.22
N ARG A 47 19.38 22.37 -28.23
CA ARG A 47 18.08 22.78 -28.74
C ARG A 47 17.68 23.97 -27.87
N PRO A 48 17.46 25.16 -28.44
CA PRO A 48 17.00 26.31 -27.67
C PRO A 48 15.65 25.92 -27.05
N GLY A 49 15.65 25.65 -25.73
CA GLY A 49 14.52 25.11 -24.99
C GLY A 49 14.84 23.94 -24.03
N ALA A 50 16.05 23.37 -24.05
CA ALA A 50 16.44 22.27 -23.13
C ALA A 50 16.51 22.67 -21.63
N GLU A 51 16.31 23.95 -21.31
CA GLU A 51 16.46 24.52 -19.97
C GLU A 51 15.13 24.79 -19.25
N GLU A 52 13.98 24.66 -19.93
CA GLU A 52 12.66 24.86 -19.31
C GLU A 52 12.23 23.59 -18.56
N ARG A 53 12.84 23.36 -17.40
CA ARG A 53 12.47 22.28 -16.49
C ARG A 53 11.09 22.56 -15.91
N TYR A 54 10.13 21.66 -16.16
CA TYR A 54 8.79 21.74 -15.60
C TYR A 54 8.83 21.90 -14.08
N VAL A 55 8.25 22.99 -13.58
CA VAL A 55 8.00 23.23 -12.15
C VAL A 55 6.51 23.00 -11.91
N PRO A 56 6.09 21.91 -11.25
CA PRO A 56 4.69 21.69 -10.99
C PRO A 56 4.11 22.87 -10.19
N PRO A 57 2.87 23.28 -10.48
CA PRO A 57 2.20 24.24 -9.64
C PRO A 57 2.12 23.71 -8.21
N PRO A 58 2.10 24.60 -7.19
CA PRO A 58 1.92 24.16 -5.82
C PRO A 58 0.63 23.34 -5.70
N PRO A 59 0.66 22.19 -5.01
CA PRO A 59 -0.51 21.31 -4.92
C PRO A 59 -1.69 22.03 -4.27
N PRO A 60 -2.94 21.71 -4.69
CA PRO A 60 -4.13 22.27 -4.06
C PRO A 60 -4.16 21.95 -2.55
N PRO A 61 -4.74 22.83 -1.72
CA PRO A 61 -4.83 22.60 -0.29
C PRO A 61 -5.65 21.34 0.01
N LEU A 62 -5.18 20.55 0.98
CA LEU A 62 -5.81 19.29 1.34
C LEU A 62 -7.27 19.47 1.77
N PRO A 63 -8.18 18.56 1.37
CA PRO A 63 -9.55 18.57 1.85
C PRO A 63 -9.59 18.47 3.39
N ARG A 64 -10.41 19.32 4.01
CA ARG A 64 -10.64 19.22 5.46
C ARG A 64 -11.53 18.02 5.77
N VAL A 65 -11.21 17.28 6.81
CA VAL A 65 -12.05 16.18 7.27
C VAL A 65 -13.36 16.75 7.82
N PRO A 66 -14.54 16.31 7.32
CA PRO A 66 -15.81 16.76 7.86
C PRO A 66 -15.99 16.25 9.30
N LYS A 67 -16.65 17.05 10.15
CA LYS A 67 -16.81 16.76 11.59
C LYS A 67 -17.46 15.40 11.84
N ASP A 68 -18.42 15.01 11.01
CA ASP A 68 -19.13 13.74 11.13
C ASP A 68 -18.19 12.54 10.92
N ARG A 69 -17.29 12.64 9.93
CA ARG A 69 -16.27 11.62 9.67
C ARG A 69 -15.25 11.56 10.81
N LEU A 70 -14.88 12.70 11.38
CA LEU A 70 -14.02 12.75 12.57
C LEU A 70 -14.69 12.05 13.77
N ALA A 71 -15.97 12.35 14.04
CA ALA A 71 -16.73 11.73 15.13
C ALA A 71 -16.83 10.21 14.95
N ALA A 72 -17.04 9.74 13.71
CA ALA A 72 -17.06 8.32 13.42
C ALA A 72 -15.72 7.63 13.71
N TRP A 73 -14.60 8.25 13.32
CA TRP A 73 -13.25 7.76 13.65
C TRP A 73 -12.99 7.74 15.15
N ILE A 74 -13.43 8.76 15.87
CA ILE A 74 -13.36 8.80 17.33
C ILE A 74 -14.14 7.62 17.92
N GLY A 75 -15.38 7.36 17.48
CA GLY A 75 -16.16 6.21 17.95
C GLY A 75 -15.47 4.87 17.68
N VAL A 76 -14.88 4.70 16.49
CA VAL A 76 -14.20 3.46 16.07
C VAL A 76 -12.91 3.21 16.85
N LEU A 77 -12.14 4.24 17.17
CA LEU A 77 -10.86 4.08 17.89
C LEU A 77 -11.01 4.16 19.41
N VAL A 78 -11.74 5.16 19.91
CA VAL A 78 -11.85 5.41 21.35
C VAL A 78 -12.63 4.31 22.04
N SER A 79 -13.70 3.79 21.44
CA SER A 79 -14.51 2.73 22.04
C SER A 79 -13.71 1.46 22.39
N PRO A 80 -13.03 0.79 21.43
CA PRO A 80 -12.26 -0.42 21.73
C PRO A 80 -11.06 -0.13 22.63
N VAL A 81 -10.39 1.01 22.46
CA VAL A 81 -9.25 1.39 23.33
C VAL A 81 -9.71 1.58 24.77
N LEU A 82 -10.84 2.27 24.99
CA LEU A 82 -11.35 2.50 26.33
C LEU A 82 -11.84 1.21 26.98
N LEU A 83 -12.52 0.33 26.23
CA LEU A 83 -12.90 -1.00 26.70
C LEU A 83 -11.67 -1.84 27.05
N LEU A 84 -10.62 -1.80 26.24
CA LEU A 84 -9.36 -2.51 26.50
C LEU A 84 -8.69 -1.99 27.78
N ILE A 85 -8.59 -0.67 27.96
CA ILE A 85 -8.05 -0.06 29.18
C ILE A 85 -8.88 -0.48 30.40
N ALA A 86 -10.21 -0.42 30.31
CA ALA A 86 -11.09 -0.83 31.39
C ALA A 86 -10.88 -2.30 31.76
N ALA A 87 -10.73 -3.18 30.77
CA ALA A 87 -10.45 -4.59 30.99
C ALA A 87 -9.07 -4.82 31.64
N LEU A 88 -8.02 -4.17 31.14
CA LEU A 88 -6.65 -4.31 31.66
C LEU A 88 -6.52 -3.80 33.10
N LEU A 89 -7.12 -2.66 33.38
CA LEU A 89 -7.09 -2.04 34.71
C LEU A 89 -8.18 -2.61 35.66
N ARG A 90 -8.98 -3.58 35.20
CA ARG A 90 -10.15 -4.13 35.91
C ARG A 90 -11.10 -3.05 36.44
N ILE A 91 -11.29 -1.99 35.66
CA ILE A 91 -12.23 -0.91 35.95
C ILE A 91 -13.64 -1.44 35.71
N SER A 92 -14.49 -1.39 36.74
CA SER A 92 -15.91 -1.66 36.59
C SER A 92 -16.59 -0.46 35.93
N ILE A 93 -17.07 -0.64 34.71
CA ILE A 93 -17.85 0.35 33.97
C ILE A 93 -19.34 0.00 34.08
N PRO A 94 -20.24 0.99 34.24
CA PRO A 94 -21.68 0.76 34.21
C PRO A 94 -22.10 0.08 32.91
N SER A 95 -23.06 -0.84 32.98
CA SER A 95 -23.56 -1.59 31.81
C SER A 95 -24.03 -0.67 30.68
N LEU A 96 -24.68 0.44 31.03
CA LEU A 96 -25.12 1.45 30.06
C LEU A 96 -23.94 2.09 29.31
N ALA A 97 -22.83 2.38 29.99
CA ALA A 97 -21.63 2.94 29.37
C ALA A 97 -20.97 1.92 28.44
N ALA A 98 -20.92 0.64 28.84
CA ALA A 98 -20.42 -0.43 27.97
C ALA A 98 -21.26 -0.55 26.69
N TRP A 99 -22.58 -0.55 26.79
CA TRP A 99 -23.47 -0.55 25.63
C TRP A 99 -23.31 0.71 24.77
N ALA A 100 -23.15 1.89 25.37
CA ALA A 100 -22.89 3.13 24.65
C ALA A 100 -21.60 3.06 23.82
N LEU A 101 -20.53 2.49 24.37
CA LEU A 101 -19.27 2.27 23.66
C LEU A 101 -19.46 1.32 22.47
N VAL A 102 -20.19 0.21 22.64
CA VAL A 102 -20.49 -0.72 21.56
C VAL A 102 -21.29 -0.04 20.44
N ILE A 103 -22.34 0.72 20.80
CA ILE A 103 -23.15 1.46 19.83
C ILE A 103 -22.32 2.54 19.12
N ALA A 104 -21.46 3.25 19.84
CA ALA A 104 -20.57 4.25 19.24
C ALA A 104 -19.58 3.63 18.23
N PHE A 105 -19.06 2.44 18.53
CA PHE A 105 -18.19 1.69 17.62
C PHE A 105 -18.95 1.25 16.37
N LEU A 106 -20.10 0.58 16.53
CA LEU A 106 -20.91 0.08 15.42
C LEU A 106 -21.46 1.22 14.55
N GLY A 107 -21.94 2.30 15.18
CA GLY A 107 -22.43 3.48 14.51
C GLY A 107 -21.33 4.22 13.74
N GLY A 108 -20.15 4.40 14.36
CA GLY A 108 -19.00 5.01 13.69
C GLY A 108 -18.51 4.19 12.51
N PHE A 109 -18.34 2.87 12.71
CA PHE A 109 -17.92 1.96 11.65
C PHE A 109 -18.93 1.92 10.49
N GLY A 110 -20.22 1.77 10.81
CA GLY A 110 -21.30 1.78 9.83
C GLY A 110 -21.38 3.09 9.05
N TYR A 111 -21.22 4.23 9.71
CA TYR A 111 -21.16 5.54 9.06
C TYR A 111 -19.99 5.63 8.07
N LEU A 112 -18.79 5.22 8.48
CA LEU A 112 -17.61 5.26 7.61
C LEU A 112 -17.82 4.41 6.35
N VAL A 113 -18.26 3.17 6.52
CA VAL A 113 -18.53 2.24 5.41
C VAL A 113 -19.61 2.78 4.49
N ALA A 114 -20.70 3.30 5.05
CA ALA A 114 -21.80 3.87 4.27
C ALA A 114 -21.35 5.09 3.42
N ASN A 115 -20.34 5.82 3.89
CA ASN A 115 -19.82 7.04 3.29
C ASN A 115 -18.50 6.84 2.50
N MET A 116 -18.08 5.59 2.29
CA MET A 116 -16.96 5.30 1.39
C MET A 116 -17.40 5.55 -0.07
N PRO A 117 -16.54 6.18 -0.90
CA PRO A 117 -16.81 6.31 -2.33
C PRO A 117 -16.99 4.92 -2.96
N ARG A 118 -18.11 4.71 -3.66
CA ARG A 118 -18.44 3.43 -4.32
C ARG A 118 -18.06 3.40 -5.80
N GLY A 119 -17.59 4.52 -6.34
CA GLY A 119 -17.22 4.66 -7.75
C GLY A 119 -15.77 4.29 -8.00
N PRO A 120 -15.43 3.73 -9.17
CA PRO A 120 -14.05 3.66 -9.65
C PRO A 120 -13.45 5.07 -9.66
N ARG A 121 -12.21 5.22 -9.22
CA ARG A 121 -11.43 6.42 -9.54
C ARG A 121 -11.21 6.44 -11.05
N ASP A 122 -11.27 7.62 -11.67
CA ASP A 122 -11.02 7.72 -13.11
C ASP A 122 -9.61 7.17 -13.41
N PRO A 123 -9.45 6.19 -14.32
CA PRO A 123 -8.16 5.58 -14.64
C PRO A 123 -7.09 6.55 -15.12
N TYR A 124 -7.48 7.75 -15.55
CA TYR A 124 -6.60 8.79 -16.05
C TYR A 124 -6.49 9.99 -15.09
N ASP A 125 -7.16 9.95 -13.93
CA ASP A 125 -7.08 10.95 -12.87
C ASP A 125 -6.21 10.44 -11.73
N ASP A 126 -4.91 10.42 -12.00
CA ASP A 126 -3.87 10.05 -11.02
C ASP A 126 -3.55 11.20 -10.04
N GLY A 127 -4.27 12.32 -10.15
CA GLY A 127 -3.98 13.56 -9.44
C GLY A 127 -2.80 14.36 -10.01
N ALA A 128 -2.29 13.98 -11.19
CA ALA A 128 -1.31 14.78 -11.93
C ALA A 128 -2.02 15.85 -12.78
N VAL A 129 -1.64 17.11 -12.60
CA VAL A 129 -2.11 18.23 -13.44
C VAL A 129 -0.92 18.65 -14.30
N LEU A 130 -1.10 18.73 -15.63
CA LEU A 130 -0.10 19.24 -16.57
C LEU A 130 0.10 20.75 -16.37
#